data_AF-A0AAT9QZ16-F1
#
_entry.id   AF-A0AAT9QZ16-F1
#
_cell.length_a   1.000
_cell.length_b   1.000
_cell.length_c   1.000
_cell.angle_alpha   90.00
_cell.angle_beta   90.00
_cell.angle_gamma   90.00
#
_symmetry.space_group_name_H-M   'P 1'
#
loop_
_entity.id
_entity.type
_entity.pdbx_description
1 polymer ?
#
loop_
_entity_poly.entity_id
_entity_poly.type
_entity_poly.pdbx_seq_one_letter_code
_entity_poly.pdbx_strand_id
1 'polypeptide(L)'
;MSAQHTETPVPALLPLRTIGDIRAALRSGRGFPGDQESFEADLQHALESSSETDLNAVAAVMVDYRGRIRLYQDPDFDIAVQEGNDLTARLKQGAQDQ
;
A
#
# COMPACT_ATOMS: atom_id res chain seq x y z
N MET A 1 -6.97 1.91 40.01
CA MET A 1 -7.28 1.12 38.79
C MET A 1 -6.50 1.77 37.65
N SER A 2 -5.25 1.35 37.43
CA SER A 2 -4.40 1.95 36.39
C SER A 2 -4.62 1.19 35.08
N ALA A 3 -5.10 1.88 34.05
CA ALA A 3 -5.22 1.33 32.71
C ALA A 3 -3.81 1.16 32.11
N GLN A 4 -3.36 -0.09 32.00
CA GLN A 4 -2.16 -0.43 31.27
C GLN A 4 -2.44 -0.17 29.79
N HIS A 5 -1.85 0.87 29.23
CA HIS A 5 -1.75 1.03 27.78
C HIS A 5 -0.84 -0.09 27.29
N THR A 6 -1.44 -1.15 26.75
CA THR A 6 -0.72 -2.12 25.93
C THR A 6 -0.25 -1.36 24.69
N GLU A 7 1.02 -0.96 24.66
CA GLU A 7 1.69 -0.56 23.44
C GLU A 7 1.62 -1.75 22.46
N THR A 8 0.77 -1.65 21.46
CA THR A 8 0.77 -2.59 20.33
C THR A 8 2.16 -2.49 19.69
N PRO A 9 2.92 -3.58 19.56
CA PRO A 9 4.23 -3.52 18.94
C PRO A 9 4.07 -2.99 17.51
N VAL A 10 4.65 -1.82 17.23
CA VAL A 10 4.72 -1.29 15.86
C VAL A 10 5.40 -2.38 15.02
N PRO A 11 4.72 -2.95 14.00
CA PRO A 11 5.32 -3.97 13.17
C PRO A 11 6.63 -3.45 12.61
N ALA A 12 7.72 -4.20 12.80
CA ALA A 12 9.01 -3.82 12.25
C ALA A 12 8.85 -3.61 10.73
N LEU A 13 9.11 -2.38 10.27
CA LEU A 13 8.96 -2.01 8.86
C LEU A 13 9.76 -2.97 8.00
N LEU A 14 9.08 -3.64 7.06
CA LEU A 14 9.76 -4.50 6.11
C LEU A 14 10.77 -3.68 5.31
N PRO A 15 12.04 -4.13 5.22
CA PRO A 15 13.04 -3.49 4.38
C PRO A 15 12.73 -3.79 2.90
N LEU A 16 11.78 -3.05 2.31
CA LEU A 16 11.37 -3.15 0.91
C LEU A 16 12.32 -2.33 0.02
N ARG A 17 13.57 -2.78 -0.11
CA ARG A 17 14.64 -2.03 -0.82
C ARG A 17 14.84 -2.51 -2.26
N THR A 18 14.51 -3.76 -2.53
CA THR A 18 14.76 -4.43 -3.81
C THR A 18 13.48 -4.98 -4.42
N ILE A 19 13.51 -5.28 -5.71
CA ILE A 19 12.45 -6.05 -6.40
C ILE A 19 12.21 -7.39 -5.68
N GLY A 20 13.28 -8.05 -5.21
CA GLY A 20 13.19 -9.31 -4.47
C GLY A 20 12.41 -9.17 -3.16
N ASP A 21 12.63 -8.07 -2.41
CA ASP A 21 11.90 -7.81 -1.17
C ASP A 21 10.41 -7.61 -1.42
N ILE A 22 10.06 -6.89 -2.50
CA ILE A 22 8.68 -6.65 -2.91
C ILE A 22 8.01 -7.97 -3.31
N ARG A 23 8.65 -8.78 -4.17
CA ARG A 23 8.15 -10.12 -4.54
C ARG A 23 7.93 -11.01 -3.34
N ALA A 24 8.87 -11.03 -2.40
CA ALA A 24 8.78 -11.84 -1.19
C ALA A 24 7.61 -11.38 -0.31
N ALA A 25 7.42 -10.07 -0.15
CA ALA A 25 6.31 -9.52 0.62
C ALA A 25 4.95 -9.84 -0.02
N LEU A 26 4.79 -9.66 -1.33
CA LEU A 26 3.55 -9.97 -2.04
C LEU A 26 3.22 -11.47 -1.98
N ARG A 27 4.20 -12.34 -2.22
CA ARG A 27 4.03 -13.80 -2.06
C ARG A 27 3.67 -14.23 -0.64
N SER A 28 4.08 -13.44 0.35
CA SER A 28 3.72 -13.67 1.76
C SER A 28 2.34 -13.10 2.13
N GLY A 29 1.55 -12.62 1.16
CA GLY A 29 0.20 -12.09 1.38
C GLY A 29 0.18 -10.71 2.04
N ARG A 30 1.24 -9.91 1.86
CA ARG A 30 1.36 -8.59 2.50
C ARG A 30 1.00 -7.40 1.60
N GLY A 31 0.34 -7.66 0.49
CA GLY A 31 -0.22 -6.65 -0.40
C GLY A 31 -1.72 -6.87 -0.59
N PHE A 32 -2.36 -5.95 -1.30
CA PHE A 32 -3.77 -6.07 -1.64
C PHE A 32 -4.00 -7.24 -2.60
N PRO A 33 -5.22 -7.81 -2.65
CA PRO A 33 -5.56 -8.86 -3.61
C PRO A 33 -5.23 -8.45 -5.06
N GLY A 34 -4.46 -9.29 -5.77
CA GLY A 34 -4.01 -9.03 -7.14
C GLY A 34 -2.70 -8.25 -7.27
N ASP A 35 -2.16 -7.69 -6.19
CA ASP A 35 -0.91 -6.91 -6.26
C ASP A 35 0.27 -7.76 -6.75
N GLN A 36 0.29 -9.08 -6.48
CA GLN A 36 1.36 -9.95 -6.96
C GLN A 36 1.40 -10.01 -8.49
N GLU A 37 0.26 -10.29 -9.13
CA GLU A 37 0.16 -10.40 -10.57
C GLU A 37 0.38 -9.04 -11.25
N SER A 38 -0.22 -7.98 -10.70
CA SER A 38 -0.06 -6.62 -11.23
C SER A 38 1.38 -6.13 -11.10
N PHE A 39 2.08 -6.43 -9.99
CA PHE A 39 3.48 -6.02 -9.82
C PHE A 39 4.38 -6.60 -10.90
N GLU A 40 4.22 -7.89 -11.23
CA GLU A 40 5.05 -8.52 -12.25
C GLU A 40 4.75 -7.95 -13.65
N ALA A 41 3.47 -7.69 -13.96
CA ALA A 41 3.08 -7.07 -15.23
C ALA A 41 3.65 -5.65 -15.37
N ASP A 42 3.50 -4.82 -14.33
CA ASP A 42 3.98 -3.44 -14.32
C ASP A 42 5.52 -3.39 -14.36
N LEU A 43 6.19 -4.28 -13.63
CA LEU A 43 7.64 -4.38 -13.65
C LEU A 43 8.15 -4.82 -15.02
N GLN A 44 7.51 -5.81 -15.63
CA GLN A 44 7.87 -6.25 -16.98
C GLN A 44 7.71 -5.11 -17.99
N HIS A 45 6.57 -4.43 -17.98
CA HIS A 45 6.33 -3.29 -18.85
C HIS A 45 7.36 -2.17 -18.64
N ALA A 46 7.70 -1.87 -17.38
CA ALA A 46 8.71 -0.87 -17.05
C ALA A 46 10.10 -1.28 -17.56
N LEU A 47 10.47 -2.56 -17.48
CA LEU A 47 11.74 -3.07 -18.01
C LEU A 47 11.80 -3.00 -19.53
N GLU A 48 10.71 -3.34 -20.23
CA GLU A 48 10.63 -3.32 -21.70
C GLU A 48 10.64 -1.90 -22.28
N SER A 49 10.16 -0.91 -21.53
CA SER A 49 10.14 0.50 -21.93
C SER A 49 11.37 1.29 -21.48
N SER A 50 12.19 0.72 -20.60
CA SER A 50 13.41 1.36 -20.07
C SER A 50 14.61 1.16 -21.00
N SER A 51 15.58 2.07 -20.90
CA SER A 51 16.88 1.92 -21.56
C SER A 51 17.95 1.45 -20.57
N GLU A 52 19.11 1.03 -21.06
CA GLU A 52 20.24 0.60 -20.21
C GLU A 52 20.66 1.68 -19.20
N THR A 53 20.51 2.96 -19.55
CA THR A 53 20.93 4.10 -18.74
C THR A 53 19.77 4.81 -18.02
N ASP A 54 18.53 4.39 -18.24
CA ASP A 54 17.35 4.99 -17.63
C ASP A 54 16.37 3.91 -17.14
N LEU A 55 16.33 3.74 -15.82
CA LEU A 55 15.46 2.80 -15.10
C LEU A 55 14.43 3.52 -14.22
N ASN A 56 14.11 4.80 -14.51
CA ASN A 56 13.18 5.57 -13.69
C ASN A 56 11.79 4.94 -13.63
N ALA A 57 11.32 4.32 -14.72
CA ALA A 57 10.05 3.60 -14.74
C ALA A 57 10.04 2.42 -13.76
N VAL A 58 11.14 1.63 -13.71
CA VAL A 58 11.29 0.52 -12.76
C VAL A 58 11.31 1.03 -11.33
N ALA A 59 12.03 2.13 -11.07
CA ALA A 59 12.07 2.75 -9.75
C ALA A 59 10.68 3.25 -9.31
N ALA A 60 9.89 3.82 -10.23
CA ALA A 60 8.52 4.26 -9.95
C ALA A 60 7.61 3.10 -9.54
N VAL A 61 7.66 1.97 -10.28
CA VAL A 61 6.93 0.75 -9.92
C VAL A 61 7.32 0.25 -8.52
N MET A 62 8.63 0.20 -8.23
CA MET A 62 9.10 -0.21 -6.89
C MET A 62 8.60 0.72 -5.77
N VAL A 63 8.55 2.03 -6.02
CA VAL A 63 8.06 3.01 -5.04
C VAL A 63 6.56 2.84 -4.80
N ASP A 64 5.76 2.65 -5.86
CA ASP A 64 4.31 2.45 -5.75
C ASP A 64 3.98 1.20 -4.92
N TYR A 65 4.52 0.05 -5.32
CA TYR A 65 4.22 -1.21 -4.62
C TYR A 65 4.76 -1.26 -3.20
N ARG A 66 5.90 -0.61 -2.92
CA ARG A 66 6.35 -0.41 -1.55
C ARG A 66 5.35 0.42 -0.74
N GLY A 67 4.75 1.46 -1.33
CA GLY A 67 3.70 2.25 -0.73
C GLY A 67 2.46 1.41 -0.41
N ARG A 68 1.98 0.63 -1.37
CA ARG A 68 0.82 -0.26 -1.20
C ARG A 68 1.01 -1.31 -0.12
N ILE A 69 2.17 -1.98 -0.11
CA ILE A 69 2.50 -2.99 0.92
C ILE A 69 2.53 -2.37 2.32
N ARG A 70 3.03 -1.14 2.44
CA ARG A 70 3.04 -0.41 3.73
C ARG A 70 1.63 -0.02 4.15
N LEU A 71 0.82 0.47 3.22
CA LEU A 71 -0.57 0.84 3.45
C LEU A 71 -1.41 -0.36 3.89
N TYR A 72 -1.25 -1.51 3.24
CA TYR A 72 -1.91 -2.75 3.61
C TYR A 72 -1.52 -3.26 5.01
N GLN A 73 -0.32 -2.91 5.49
CA GLN A 73 0.17 -3.28 6.82
C GLN A 73 -0.14 -2.24 7.89
N ASP A 74 -0.74 -1.12 7.52
CA ASP A 74 -1.11 -0.09 8.47
C ASP A 74 -2.33 -0.58 9.27
N PRO A 75 -2.21 -0.76 10.60
CA PRO A 75 -3.32 -1.24 11.43
C PRO A 75 -4.52 -0.30 11.42
N ASP A 76 -4.31 0.98 11.11
CA ASP A 76 -5.37 2.00 11.11
C ASP A 76 -5.98 2.21 9.71
N PHE A 77 -5.54 1.45 8.70
CA PHE A 77 -6.00 1.61 7.33
C PHE A 77 -7.52 1.46 7.19
N ASP A 78 -8.09 0.38 7.73
CA ASP A 78 -9.52 0.11 7.64
C ASP A 78 -10.35 1.19 8.37
N ILE A 79 -9.84 1.72 9.47
CA ILE A 79 -10.47 2.81 10.22
C ILE A 79 -10.48 4.08 9.36
N ALA A 80 -9.34 4.45 8.79
CA ALA A 80 -9.22 5.63 7.93
C ALA A 80 -10.14 5.54 6.70
N VAL A 81 -10.26 4.36 6.09
CA VAL A 81 -11.20 4.11 4.97
C VAL A 81 -12.64 4.29 5.43
N GLN A 82 -13.02 3.74 6.57
CA GLN A 82 -14.39 3.87 7.08
C GLN A 82 -14.73 5.32 7.41
N GLU A 83 -13.82 6.06 8.04
CA GLU A 83 -14.01 7.48 8.33
C GLU A 83 -14.22 8.31 7.05
N GLY A 84 -13.45 8.03 5.99
CA GLY A 84 -13.60 8.67 4.70
C GLY A 84 -14.95 8.37 4.04
N ASN A 85 -15.42 7.12 4.14
CA ASN A 85 -16.73 6.71 3.66
C ASN A 85 -17.86 7.43 4.41
N ASP A 86 -17.78 7.49 5.74
CA ASP A 86 -18.74 8.17 6.59
C ASP A 86 -18.81 9.67 6.29
N LEU A 87 -17.65 10.31 6.11
CA LEU A 87 -17.58 11.72 5.72
C LEU A 87 -18.24 11.95 4.36
N THR A 88 -17.94 11.09 3.38
CA THR A 88 -18.53 11.17 2.04
C THR A 88 -20.05 11.00 2.09
N ALA A 89 -20.57 10.09 2.92
CA ALA A 89 -21.99 9.89 3.11
C ALA A 89 -22.67 11.14 3.69
N ARG A 90 -22.06 11.77 4.70
CA ARG A 90 -22.56 13.03 5.30
C ARG A 90 -22.58 14.17 4.30
N LEU A 91 -21.54 14.32 3.47
CA LEU A 91 -21.48 15.33 2.42
C LEU A 91 -22.59 15.14 1.38
N LYS A 92 -22.89 13.89 1.00
CA LYS A 92 -23.99 13.57 0.08
C LYS A 92 -25.36 13.90 0.68
N GLN A 93 -25.58 13.60 1.95
CA GLN A 93 -26.85 13.90 2.64
C GLN A 93 -27.07 15.41 2.78
N GLY A 94 -26.06 16.16 3.22
CA GLY A 94 -26.17 17.63 3.35
C GLY A 94 -26.33 18.38 2.03
N ALA A 95 -25.97 17.75 0.91
CA ALA A 95 -26.21 18.29 -0.44
C ALA A 95 -27.61 17.97 -1.00
N GLN A 96 -28.35 17.03 -0.40
CA GLN A 96 -29.72 16.69 -0.79
C GLN A 96 -30.79 17.43 0.02
N ASP A 97 -30.42 17.96 1.19
CA ASP A 97 -31.29 18.75 2.07
C ASP A 97 -31.31 20.27 1.75
N GLN A 98 -30.71 20.68 0.62
CA GLN A 98 -30.76 22.04 0.05
C GLN A 98 -31.47 22.04 -1.31
#